data_AF-A0A8X8VU46-F1
#
_entry.id   AF-A0A8X8VU46-F1
#
_cell.length_a   1.000
_cell.length_b   1.000
_cell.length_c   1.000
_cell.angle_alpha   90.00
_cell.angle_beta   90.00
_cell.angle_gamma   90.00
#
_symmetry.space_group_name_H-M   'P 1'
#
loop_
_entity.id
_entity.type
_entity.pdbx_description
1 polymer ?
#
loop_
_entity_poly.entity_id
_entity_poly.type
_entity_poly.pdbx_seq_one_letter_code
_entity_poly.pdbx_strand_id
1 'polypeptide(L)'
;MKIRWELKQQAKMAATRMGESMAKTLREKDDQIEKMERLNLMLEEKAKGLYLENQLWQETARANEAAANSLLHALAQFRGAAAAVEEDVESCGSCCDETERRMCRICGERQCCVVVLPCRHLCLCSGCGSGLHHGCPVCNASMTATLHINIS
;
A
#
# COMPACT_ATOMS: atom_id res chain seq x y z
N MET A 1 11.48 67.16 -51.91
CA MET A 1 12.17 65.84 -51.99
C MET A 1 12.67 65.34 -50.63
N LYS A 2 13.31 66.17 -49.79
CA LYS A 2 13.85 65.80 -48.46
C LYS A 2 12.83 65.17 -47.49
N ILE A 3 11.67 65.80 -47.29
CA ILE A 3 10.60 65.33 -46.38
C ILE A 3 10.12 63.91 -46.74
N ARG A 4 9.97 63.63 -48.04
CA ARG A 4 9.55 62.29 -48.53
C ARG A 4 10.60 61.22 -48.22
N TRP A 5 11.89 61.56 -48.27
CA TRP A 5 12.98 60.66 -47.89
C TRP A 5 12.98 60.40 -46.38
N GLU A 6 12.83 61.44 -45.56
CA GLU A 6 12.76 61.33 -44.09
C GLU A 6 11.58 60.47 -43.63
N LEU A 7 10.38 60.68 -44.19
CA LEU A 7 9.20 59.84 -43.91
C LEU A 7 9.42 58.37 -44.29
N LYS A 8 10.05 58.11 -45.44
CA LYS A 8 10.37 56.74 -45.88
C LYS A 8 11.37 56.06 -44.94
N GLN A 9 12.35 56.80 -44.44
CA GLN A 9 13.32 56.28 -43.45
C GLN A 9 12.65 56.01 -42.10
N GLN A 10 11.81 56.92 -41.61
CA GLN A 10 11.06 56.71 -40.36
C GLN A 10 10.15 55.49 -40.42
N ALA A 11 9.41 55.31 -41.52
CA ALA A 11 8.56 54.12 -41.72
C ALA A 11 9.38 52.82 -41.75
N LYS A 12 10.55 52.82 -42.40
CA LYS A 12 11.46 51.66 -42.44
C LYS A 12 12.04 51.32 -41.06
N MET A 13 12.43 52.33 -40.28
CA MET A 13 12.94 52.16 -38.93
C MET A 13 11.84 51.66 -37.97
N ALA A 14 10.61 52.15 -38.11
CA ALA A 14 9.47 51.66 -37.34
C ALA A 14 9.16 50.19 -37.68
N ALA A 15 9.12 49.84 -38.97
CA ALA A 15 8.84 48.48 -39.42
C ALA A 15 9.90 47.47 -38.96
N THR A 16 11.18 47.83 -39.03
CA THR A 16 12.29 46.98 -38.55
C THR A 16 12.22 46.77 -37.05
N ARG A 17 12.06 47.84 -36.27
CA ARG A 17 11.94 47.75 -34.81
C ARG A 17 10.73 46.92 -34.36
N MET A 18 9.59 47.06 -35.03
CA MET A 18 8.41 46.21 -34.79
C MET A 18 8.70 44.75 -35.15
N GLY A 19 9.30 44.49 -36.31
CA GLY A 19 9.67 43.14 -36.74
C GLY A 19 10.64 42.45 -35.79
N GLU A 20 11.64 43.17 -35.26
CA GLU A 20 12.60 42.67 -34.27
C GLU A 20 11.92 42.31 -32.94
N SER A 21 11.04 43.18 -32.45
CA SER A 21 10.27 42.93 -31.23
C SER A 21 9.37 41.71 -31.38
N MET A 22 8.65 41.60 -32.52
CA MET A 22 7.78 40.46 -32.80
C MET A 22 8.60 39.16 -32.93
N ALA A 23 9.73 39.20 -33.64
CA ALA A 23 10.60 38.04 -33.80
C ALA A 23 11.21 37.56 -32.49
N LYS A 24 11.53 38.47 -31.56
CA LYS A 24 12.00 38.11 -30.22
C LYS A 24 10.92 37.38 -29.43
N THR A 25 9.70 37.94 -29.39
CA THR A 25 8.58 37.31 -28.67
C THR A 25 8.23 35.94 -29.26
N LEU A 26 8.26 35.80 -30.59
CA LEU A 26 8.01 34.50 -31.24
C LEU A 26 9.03 33.46 -30.80
N ARG A 27 10.34 33.79 -30.84
CA ARG A 27 11.39 32.88 -30.37
C ARG A 27 11.21 32.47 -28.91
N GLU A 28 10.89 33.41 -28.03
CA GLU A 28 10.64 33.11 -26.61
C GLU A 28 9.43 32.17 -26.42
N LYS A 29 8.41 32.29 -27.28
CA LYS A 29 7.25 31.41 -27.26
C LYS A 29 7.56 30.04 -27.84
N ASP A 30 8.33 29.96 -28.91
CA ASP A 30 8.79 28.71 -29.50
C ASP A 30 9.65 27.91 -28.49
N ASP A 31 10.56 28.57 -27.78
CA ASP A 31 11.38 27.95 -26.72
C ASP A 31 10.50 27.42 -25.56
N GLN A 32 9.43 28.14 -25.20
CA GLN A 32 8.46 27.70 -24.19
C GLN A 32 7.68 26.48 -24.67
N ILE A 33 7.29 26.44 -25.94
CA ILE A 33 6.58 25.31 -26.56
C ILE A 33 7.49 24.08 -26.54
N GLU A 34 8.73 24.19 -27.02
CA GLU A 34 9.68 23.06 -27.05
C GLU A 34 9.98 22.53 -25.63
N LYS A 35 10.06 23.41 -24.64
CA LYS A 35 10.22 23.00 -23.24
C LYS A 35 8.99 22.23 -22.74
N MET A 36 7.78 22.70 -23.05
CA MET A 36 6.54 22.05 -22.66
C MET A 36 6.40 20.69 -23.35
N GLU A 37 6.75 20.59 -24.64
CA GLU A 37 6.72 19.35 -25.42
C GLU A 37 7.63 18.28 -24.81
N ARG A 38 8.87 18.64 -24.46
CA ARG A 38 9.80 17.72 -23.76
C ARG A 38 9.24 17.22 -22.44
N LEU A 39 8.66 18.11 -21.64
CA LEU A 39 8.04 17.73 -20.38
C LEU A 39 6.83 16.84 -20.59
N ASN A 40 5.98 17.15 -21.57
CA ASN A 40 4.80 16.37 -21.88
C ASN A 40 5.17 14.95 -22.32
N LEU A 41 6.16 14.81 -23.19
CA LEU A 41 6.70 13.50 -23.61
C LEU A 41 7.18 12.65 -22.42
N MET A 42 8.01 13.22 -21.54
CA MET A 42 8.50 12.50 -20.36
C MET A 42 7.36 12.10 -19.41
N LEU A 43 6.36 12.96 -19.25
CA LEU A 43 5.19 12.66 -18.40
C LEU A 43 4.32 11.56 -19.00
N GLU A 44 4.11 11.56 -20.32
CA GLU A 44 3.38 10.51 -21.01
C GLU A 44 4.09 9.16 -20.92
N GLU A 45 5.41 9.11 -21.10
CA GLU A 45 6.20 7.89 -20.92
C GLU A 45 6.11 7.37 -19.47
N LYS A 46 6.24 8.27 -18.49
CA LYS A 46 6.11 7.91 -17.07
C LYS A 46 4.72 7.41 -16.72
N ALA A 47 3.67 8.02 -17.26
CA ALA A 47 2.29 7.60 -17.04
C ALA A 47 2.05 6.19 -17.62
N LYS A 48 2.56 5.91 -18.83
CA LYS A 48 2.52 4.58 -19.45
C LYS A 48 3.26 3.54 -18.59
N GLY A 49 4.45 3.88 -18.09
CA GLY A 49 5.25 3.01 -17.22
C GLY A 49 4.50 2.63 -15.94
N LEU A 50 3.95 3.63 -15.23
CA LEU A 50 3.18 3.40 -14.01
C LEU A 50 1.91 2.57 -14.25
N TYR A 51 1.25 2.77 -15.40
CA TYR A 51 0.08 1.98 -15.76
C TYR A 51 0.42 0.49 -15.93
N LEU A 52 1.49 0.19 -16.68
CA LEU A 52 1.94 -1.19 -16.89
C LEU A 52 2.41 -1.84 -15.58
N GLU A 53 3.16 -1.11 -14.77
CA GLU A 53 3.59 -1.58 -13.46
C GLU A 53 2.37 -1.92 -12.57
N ASN A 54 1.36 -1.05 -12.54
CA ASN A 54 0.14 -1.32 -11.78
C ASN A 54 -0.58 -2.58 -12.27
N GLN A 55 -0.67 -2.79 -13.59
CA GLN A 55 -1.27 -4.01 -14.16
C GLN A 55 -0.50 -5.26 -13.74
N LEU A 56 0.83 -5.25 -13.82
CA LEU A 56 1.66 -6.38 -13.40
C LEU A 56 1.45 -6.73 -11.93
N TRP A 57 1.38 -5.71 -11.06
CA TRP A 57 1.10 -5.92 -9.63
C TRP A 57 -0.30 -6.50 -9.41
N GLN A 58 -1.31 -6.06 -10.16
CA GLN A 58 -2.65 -6.64 -10.08
C GLN A 58 -2.68 -8.10 -10.53
N GLU A 59 -2.01 -8.43 -11.64
CA GLU A 59 -1.92 -9.81 -12.15
C GLU A 59 -1.23 -10.73 -11.14
N THR A 60 -0.13 -10.26 -10.57
CA THR A 60 0.61 -10.98 -9.52
C THR A 60 -0.27 -11.21 -8.28
N ALA A 61 -1.00 -10.19 -7.84
CA ALA A 61 -1.92 -10.30 -6.71
C ALA A 61 -3.05 -11.30 -6.98
N ARG A 62 -3.65 -11.28 -8.18
CA ARG A 62 -4.69 -12.25 -8.58
C ARG A 62 -4.14 -13.67 -8.65
N ALA A 63 -2.94 -13.86 -9.18
CA ALA A 63 -2.30 -15.17 -9.23
C ALA A 63 -2.03 -15.72 -7.81
N ASN A 64 -1.56 -14.87 -6.91
CA ASN A 64 -1.35 -15.22 -5.50
C ASN A 64 -2.67 -15.57 -4.81
N GLU A 65 -3.74 -14.82 -5.06
CA GLU A 65 -5.08 -15.10 -4.54
C GLU A 65 -5.62 -16.44 -5.06
N ALA A 66 -5.50 -16.70 -6.36
CA ALA A 66 -5.91 -17.97 -6.97
C ALA A 66 -5.13 -19.18 -6.40
N ALA A 67 -3.83 -19.02 -6.18
CA ALA A 67 -2.99 -20.04 -5.55
C ALA A 67 -3.44 -20.29 -4.10
N ALA A 68 -3.69 -19.24 -3.31
CA ALA A 68 -4.19 -19.36 -1.95
C ALA A 68 -5.56 -20.06 -1.89
N ASN A 69 -6.49 -19.67 -2.76
CA ASN A 69 -7.82 -20.29 -2.85
C ASN A 69 -7.73 -21.77 -3.26
N SER A 70 -6.83 -22.12 -4.18
CA SER A 70 -6.59 -23.52 -4.57
C SER A 70 -6.07 -24.36 -3.40
N LEU A 71 -5.14 -23.81 -2.61
CA LEU A 71 -4.64 -24.46 -1.39
C LEU A 71 -5.74 -24.62 -0.34
N LEU A 72 -6.56 -23.58 -0.14
CA LEU A 72 -7.72 -23.63 0.77
C LEU A 72 -8.72 -24.71 0.33
N HIS A 73 -9.02 -24.81 -0.96
CA HIS A 73 -9.88 -25.86 -1.50
C HIS A 73 -9.29 -27.25 -1.30
N ALA A 74 -7.99 -27.44 -1.54
CA ALA A 74 -7.31 -28.71 -1.29
C ALA A 74 -7.41 -29.12 0.19
N LEU A 75 -7.14 -28.19 1.11
CA LEU A 75 -7.30 -28.44 2.56
C LEU A 75 -8.74 -28.76 2.95
N ALA A 76 -9.72 -28.07 2.36
CA ALA A 76 -11.14 -28.33 2.58
C ALA A 76 -11.55 -29.72 2.09
N GLN A 77 -11.03 -30.18 0.94
CA GLN A 77 -11.26 -31.54 0.44
C GLN A 77 -10.65 -32.60 1.37
N PHE A 78 -9.42 -32.39 1.85
CA PHE A 78 -8.80 -33.30 2.83
C PHE A 78 -9.59 -33.35 4.14
N ARG A 79 -10.11 -32.21 4.62
CA ARG A 79 -11.00 -32.15 5.80
C ARG A 79 -12.36 -32.80 5.55
N GLY A 80 -12.95 -32.62 4.38
CA GLY A 80 -14.22 -33.25 3.99
C GLY A 80 -14.10 -34.76 3.80
N ALA A 81 -12.97 -35.25 3.29
CA ALA A 81 -12.68 -36.68 3.20
C ALA A 81 -12.45 -37.32 4.58
N ALA A 82 -11.92 -36.58 5.56
CA ALA A 82 -11.86 -37.01 6.96
C ALA A 82 -13.24 -37.02 7.65
N ALA A 83 -14.19 -36.19 7.19
CA ALA A 83 -15.56 -36.15 7.70
C ALA A 83 -16.48 -37.26 7.12
N ALA A 84 -16.05 -37.97 6.08
CA ALA A 84 -16.80 -39.09 5.48
C ALA A 84 -16.59 -40.43 6.21
N VAL A 85 -15.91 -40.44 7.37
CA VAL A 85 -15.64 -41.65 8.16
C VAL A 85 -16.38 -41.69 9.50
N GLU A 86 -17.18 -40.67 9.86
CA GLU A 86 -17.99 -40.71 11.10
C GLU A 86 -19.45 -40.33 10.84
N GLU A 87 -20.20 -41.25 10.23
CA GLU A 87 -21.62 -41.44 10.56
C GLU A 87 -21.72 -42.39 11.77
N ASP A 88 -21.45 -41.88 12.96
CA ASP A 88 -22.17 -42.20 14.19
C ASP A 88 -21.52 -41.44 15.35
N VAL A 89 -22.31 -41.11 16.38
CA VAL A 89 -21.93 -40.40 17.61
C VAL A 89 -22.12 -38.87 17.54
N GLU A 90 -23.38 -38.51 17.82
CA GLU A 90 -23.76 -37.50 18.81
C GLU A 90 -23.03 -36.15 18.75
N SER A 91 -23.73 -35.23 18.06
CA SER A 91 -23.95 -33.86 18.50
C SER A 91 -23.86 -33.67 20.03
N CYS A 92 -22.67 -33.37 20.54
CA CYS A 92 -22.46 -32.91 21.89
C CYS A 92 -21.43 -31.78 21.91
N GLY A 93 -21.88 -30.58 22.29
CA GLY A 93 -21.03 -29.65 23.02
C GLY A 93 -20.38 -28.49 22.24
N SER A 94 -21.07 -27.83 21.30
CA SER A 94 -20.70 -26.46 20.88
C SER A 94 -21.10 -25.42 21.95
N CYS A 95 -20.66 -25.63 23.19
CA CYS A 95 -20.66 -24.66 24.27
C CYS A 95 -19.29 -24.63 24.99
N CYS A 96 -18.19 -24.91 24.28
CA CYS A 96 -16.85 -24.59 24.76
C CYS A 96 -16.62 -23.08 24.62
N ASP A 97 -17.16 -22.42 25.66
CA ASP A 97 -17.04 -21.05 26.12
C ASP A 97 -15.89 -20.23 25.50
N GLU A 98 -16.21 -19.09 24.89
CA GLU A 98 -15.23 -18.09 24.40
C GLU A 98 -14.23 -17.64 25.49
N THR A 99 -14.56 -17.90 26.75
CA THR A 99 -13.79 -17.59 27.95
C THR A 99 -12.45 -18.33 28.00
N GLU A 100 -12.35 -19.59 27.55
CA GLU A 100 -11.08 -20.34 27.57
C GLU A 100 -10.05 -19.78 26.57
N ARG A 101 -10.52 -19.25 25.43
CA ARG A 101 -9.64 -18.63 24.42
C ARG A 101 -9.06 -17.30 24.88
N ARG A 102 -9.62 -16.70 25.94
CA ARG A 102 -9.18 -15.42 26.51
C ARG A 102 -8.34 -15.58 27.77
N MET A 103 -7.99 -16.80 28.21
CA MET A 103 -7.16 -16.98 29.40
C MET A 103 -5.65 -16.91 29.11
N CYS A 104 -4.89 -16.41 30.08
CA CYS A 104 -3.44 -16.29 30.01
C CYS A 104 -2.80 -17.66 29.74
N ARG A 105 -1.94 -17.71 28.72
CA ARG A 105 -1.28 -18.94 28.29
C ARG A 105 -0.14 -19.41 29.22
N ILE A 106 0.20 -18.62 30.25
CA ILE A 106 1.21 -18.98 31.25
C ILE A 106 0.53 -19.48 32.52
N CYS A 107 -0.32 -18.66 33.15
CA CYS A 107 -0.91 -19.02 34.44
C CYS A 107 -2.30 -19.68 34.34
N GLY A 108 -3.03 -19.52 33.23
CA GLY A 108 -4.39 -20.06 33.06
C GLY A 108 -5.46 -19.44 33.97
N GLU A 109 -5.10 -18.60 34.93
CA GLU A 109 -6.03 -18.08 35.95
C GLU A 109 -6.72 -16.75 35.58
N ARG A 110 -6.06 -15.91 34.78
CA ARG A 110 -6.50 -14.55 34.47
C ARG A 110 -6.67 -14.36 32.98
N GLN A 111 -7.59 -13.47 32.60
CA GLN A 111 -7.77 -13.12 31.20
C GLN A 111 -6.52 -12.44 30.61
N CYS A 112 -6.29 -12.67 29.32
CA CYS A 112 -5.29 -12.04 28.51
C CYS A 112 -5.64 -10.56 28.31
N CYS A 113 -4.76 -9.68 28.77
CA CYS A 113 -4.87 -8.24 28.55
C CYS A 113 -3.56 -7.64 28.02
N VAL A 114 -2.55 -8.47 27.72
CA VAL A 114 -1.23 -8.02 27.25
C VAL A 114 -0.91 -8.60 25.88
N VAL A 115 -0.55 -7.70 24.96
CA VAL A 115 -0.03 -8.00 23.62
C VAL A 115 1.49 -8.02 23.65
N VAL A 116 2.08 -9.09 23.09
CA VAL A 116 3.54 -9.25 22.97
C VAL A 116 4.04 -8.70 21.64
N LEU A 117 4.99 -7.77 21.66
CA LEU A 117 5.63 -7.22 20.47
C LEU A 117 6.98 -7.91 20.19
N PRO A 118 7.33 -8.17 18.90
CA PRO A 118 6.65 -7.69 17.69
C PRO A 118 5.53 -8.60 17.15
N CYS A 119 5.30 -9.79 17.72
CA CYS A 119 4.38 -10.78 17.15
C CYS A 119 2.87 -10.45 17.27
N ARG A 120 2.50 -9.44 18.06
CA ARG A 120 1.13 -8.94 18.28
C ARG A 120 0.13 -9.95 18.85
N HIS A 121 0.59 -11.06 19.43
CA HIS A 121 -0.29 -12.02 20.10
C HIS A 121 -0.76 -11.50 21.46
N LEU A 122 -2.08 -11.48 21.67
CA LEU A 122 -2.74 -11.25 22.96
C LEU A 122 -2.83 -12.59 23.71
N CYS A 123 -1.88 -12.86 24.61
CA CYS A 123 -1.74 -14.20 25.22
C CYS A 123 -1.32 -14.20 26.69
N LEU A 124 -1.04 -13.02 27.28
CA LEU A 124 -0.58 -12.88 28.66
C LEU A 124 -1.55 -12.03 29.49
N CYS A 125 -1.68 -12.33 30.78
CA CYS A 125 -2.31 -11.43 31.74
C CYS A 125 -1.32 -10.35 32.22
N SER A 126 -1.82 -9.35 32.94
CA SER A 126 -1.01 -8.24 33.46
C SER A 126 0.17 -8.68 34.34
N GLY A 127 -0.02 -9.74 35.14
CA GLY A 127 1.05 -10.28 35.98
C GLY A 127 2.12 -11.02 35.17
N CYS A 128 1.70 -11.85 34.20
CA CYS A 128 2.62 -12.63 33.38
C CYS A 128 3.36 -11.78 32.33
N GLY A 129 2.77 -10.67 31.89
CA GLY A 129 3.38 -9.72 30.96
C GLY A 129 4.52 -8.89 31.57
N SER A 130 4.56 -8.76 32.91
CA SER A 130 5.59 -8.00 33.63
C SER A 130 6.75 -8.88 34.15
N GLY A 131 6.66 -10.20 33.97
CA GLY A 131 7.66 -11.17 34.44
C GLY A 131 8.85 -11.37 33.50
N LEU A 132 9.85 -12.15 33.93
CA LEU A 132 11.08 -12.49 33.18
C LEU A 132 10.88 -13.39 31.94
N HIS A 133 9.70 -13.41 31.34
CA HIS A 133 9.44 -14.23 30.14
C HIS A 133 9.91 -13.47 28.89
N HIS A 134 10.96 -13.97 28.24
CA HIS A 134 11.59 -13.31 27.09
C HIS A 134 11.01 -13.72 25.72
N GLY A 135 9.89 -14.46 25.68
CA GLY A 135 9.30 -14.97 24.45
C GLY A 135 7.79 -15.14 24.49
N CYS A 136 7.16 -15.05 23.32
CA CYS A 136 5.72 -15.25 23.16
C CYS A 136 5.36 -16.74 23.27
N PRO A 137 4.44 -17.16 24.16
CA PRO A 137 4.04 -18.57 24.30
C PRO A 137 3.27 -19.12 23.08
N VAL A 138 2.86 -18.27 22.13
CA VAL A 138 2.11 -18.66 20.94
C VAL A 138 3.03 -18.99 19.76
N CYS A 139 4.02 -18.13 19.51
CA CYS A 139 4.89 -18.24 18.32
C CYS A 139 6.39 -18.25 18.64
N ASN A 140 6.75 -18.26 19.92
CA ASN A 140 8.12 -18.26 20.42
C ASN A 140 9.00 -17.08 19.97
N ALA A 141 8.38 -16.00 19.46
CA ALA A 141 9.08 -14.78 19.09
C ALA A 141 9.63 -14.06 20.32
N SER A 142 10.81 -13.45 20.22
CA SER A 142 11.41 -12.66 21.29
C SER A 142 10.51 -11.48 21.70
N MET A 143 10.28 -11.33 22.98
CA MET A 143 9.44 -10.28 23.56
C MET A 143 10.27 -9.02 23.82
N THR A 144 10.15 -8.03 22.94
CA THR A 144 10.90 -6.76 23.05
C THR A 144 10.12 -5.66 23.75
N ALA A 145 8.78 -5.72 23.70
CA ALA A 145 7.89 -4.80 24.39
C ALA A 145 6.52 -5.43 24.62
N THR A 146 5.73 -4.85 25.53
CA THR A 146 4.36 -5.25 25.86
C THR A 146 3.42 -4.08 25.79
N LEU A 147 2.20 -4.32 25.29
CA LEU A 147 1.11 -3.35 25.30
C LEU A 147 -0.07 -3.91 26.08
N HIS A 148 -0.52 -3.19 27.10
CA HIS A 148 -1.73 -3.52 27.84
C HIS A 148 -2.96 -2.98 27.11
N ILE A 149 -3.96 -3.84 26.89
CA ILE A 149 -5.27 -3.47 26.36
C ILE A 149 -6.25 -3.38 27.52
N ASN A 150 -6.98 -2.27 27.59
CA ASN A 150 -8.13 -2.15 28.47
C ASN A 150 -9.36 -2.68 27.73
N ILE A 151 -9.86 -3.84 28.14
CA ILE A 151 -11.06 -4.45 27.56
C ILE A 151 -12.18 -4.17 28.58
N SER A 152 -12.82 -3.01 28.43
CA SER A 152 -14.01 -2.59 29.17
C SER A 152 -15.28 -2.96 28.43
#